data_AF-A0A2E6L3U3-F1
#
_entry.id   AF-A0A2E6L3U3-F1
#
_cell.length_a   1.000
_cell.length_b   1.000
_cell.length_c   1.000
_cell.angle_alpha   90.00
_cell.angle_beta   90.00
_cell.angle_gamma   90.00
#
_symmetry.space_group_name_H-M   'P 1'
#
loop_
_entity.id
_entity.type
_entity.pdbx_description
1 polymer ?
#
loop_
_entity_poly.entity_id
_entity_poly.type
_entity_poly.pdbx_seq_one_letter_code
_entity_poly.pdbx_strand_id
1 'polypeptide(L)'
;MDMMLKSRKNLTRFTYETTAFEGWRLCVSRSGTTFTKYFSDKGYGSPRDSLRAAERTRTKLLRVIDNSRRVNGKLSQATVEKAWKILEAA
;
A
#
# COMPACT_ATOMS: atom_id res chain seq x y z
N MET A 1 -19.59 7.75 -17.90
CA MET A 1 -19.39 7.24 -16.52
C MET A 1 -17.92 7.43 -16.18
N ASP A 2 -17.58 8.63 -15.71
CA ASP A 2 -16.21 8.95 -15.29
C ASP A 2 -16.04 8.47 -13.85
N MET A 3 -15.54 7.25 -13.67
CA MET A 3 -15.12 6.77 -12.35
C MET A 3 -13.81 7.45 -11.99
N MET A 4 -13.92 8.71 -11.60
CA MET A 4 -12.82 9.51 -11.08
C MET A 4 -12.07 8.69 -10.04
N LEU A 5 -10.82 8.36 -10.33
CA LEU A 5 -9.92 7.55 -9.51
C LEU A 5 -9.54 8.33 -8.25
N LYS A 6 -10.50 8.45 -7.32
CA LYS A 6 -10.34 9.19 -6.08
C LYS A 6 -9.42 8.43 -5.12
N SER A 7 -8.66 9.19 -4.35
CA SER A 7 -7.90 8.66 -3.22
C SER A 7 -8.81 7.90 -2.25
N ARG A 8 -8.27 6.86 -1.63
CA ARG A 8 -8.97 6.02 -0.66
C ARG A 8 -8.14 5.95 0.62
N LYS A 9 -8.73 5.52 1.72
CA LYS A 9 -7.97 5.34 2.98
C LYS A 9 -6.74 4.48 2.74
N ASN A 10 -5.55 5.02 3.01
CA ASN A 10 -4.22 4.43 2.79
C ASN A 10 -3.76 4.32 1.32
N LEU A 11 -4.53 4.78 0.34
CA LEU A 11 -4.17 4.78 -1.09
C LEU A 11 -4.32 6.18 -1.67
N THR A 12 -3.20 6.79 -2.07
CA THR A 12 -3.19 8.11 -2.69
C THR A 12 -2.75 7.97 -4.14
N ARG A 13 -3.49 8.57 -5.07
CA ARG A 13 -2.99 8.77 -6.44
C ARG A 13 -1.76 9.67 -6.36
N PHE A 14 -0.67 9.24 -6.97
CA PHE A 14 0.63 9.89 -6.82
C PHE A 14 1.20 10.20 -8.20
N THR A 15 1.48 11.47 -8.44
CA THR A 15 2.02 12.02 -9.68
C THR A 15 3.18 12.95 -9.32
N TYR A 16 4.30 12.88 -10.03
CA TYR A 16 5.36 13.87 -9.90
C TYR A 16 5.21 14.90 -11.02
N GLU A 17 5.34 16.20 -10.71
CA GLU A 17 5.27 17.25 -11.74
C GLU A 17 6.47 17.20 -12.69
N THR A 18 7.63 16.76 -12.18
CA THR A 18 8.92 16.77 -12.90
C THR A 18 9.28 15.42 -13.53
N THR A 19 8.55 14.35 -13.23
CA THR A 19 8.79 13.03 -13.83
C THR A 19 7.47 12.44 -14.29
N ALA A 20 7.45 11.74 -15.43
CA ALA A 20 6.26 11.03 -15.93
C ALA A 20 5.84 9.82 -15.06
N PHE A 21 6.24 9.80 -13.78
CA PHE A 21 5.76 8.82 -12.84
C PHE A 21 4.34 9.17 -12.44
N GLU A 22 3.44 8.26 -12.78
CA GLU A 22 2.09 8.21 -12.27
C GLU A 22 1.84 6.84 -11.64
N GLY A 23 1.10 6.83 -10.53
CA GLY A 23 0.85 5.59 -9.82
C GLY A 23 -0.02 5.76 -8.58
N TRP A 24 0.01 4.73 -7.73
CA TRP A 24 -0.65 4.73 -6.43
C TRP A 24 0.37 4.53 -5.32
N ARG A 25 0.26 5.34 -4.27
CA ARG A 25 1.01 5.17 -3.03
C ARG A 25 0.13 4.46 -2.00
N LEU A 26 0.51 3.26 -1.60
CA LEU A 26 0.02 2.61 -0.38
C LEU A 26 0.85 3.08 0.80
N CYS A 27 0.21 3.67 1.80
CA CYS A 27 0.85 4.08 3.06
C CYS A 27 -0.02 3.67 4.25
N VAL A 28 0.53 2.83 5.13
CA VAL A 28 -0.14 2.35 6.35
C VAL A 28 0.77 2.59 7.55
N SER A 29 0.30 3.38 8.51
CA SER A 29 0.99 3.60 9.79
C SER A 29 0.21 2.97 10.94
N ARG A 30 0.84 2.11 11.73
CA ARG A 30 0.25 1.40 12.87
C ARG A 30 1.28 1.21 13.98
N SER A 31 0.92 1.54 15.22
CA SER A 31 1.74 1.28 16.41
C SER A 31 3.20 1.74 16.29
N GLY A 32 3.44 2.88 15.65
CA GLY A 32 4.78 3.45 15.45
C GLY A 32 5.57 2.90 14.25
N THR A 33 5.00 1.99 13.46
CA THR A 33 5.60 1.47 12.21
C THR A 33 4.83 1.98 11.00
N THR A 34 5.56 2.40 9.95
CA THR A 34 4.99 2.86 8.68
C THR A 34 5.45 1.97 7.54
N PHE A 35 4.48 1.51 6.74
CA PHE A 35 4.69 0.69 5.55
C PHE A 35 4.29 1.50 4.32
N THR A 36 5.22 1.68 3.39
CA THR A 36 4.99 2.44 2.16
C THR A 36 5.39 1.63 0.94
N LYS A 37 4.53 1.56 -0.08
CA LYS A 37 4.86 1.02 -1.41
C LYS A 37 4.18 1.83 -2.50
N TYR A 38 4.89 1.99 -3.62
CA TYR A 38 4.40 2.63 -4.82
C TYR A 38 4.05 1.59 -5.88
N PHE A 39 2.95 1.82 -6.58
CA PHE A 39 2.43 1.00 -7.68
C PHE A 39 2.39 1.87 -8.93
N SER A 40 3.42 1.78 -9.78
CA SER A 40 3.51 2.63 -10.97
C SER A 40 2.57 2.16 -12.06
N ASP A 41 1.89 3.07 -12.73
CA ASP A 41 1.00 2.71 -13.84
C ASP A 41 1.78 2.06 -14.97
N LYS A 42 2.98 2.58 -15.26
CA LYS A 42 3.89 1.99 -16.25
C LYS A 42 4.27 0.55 -15.91
N GLY A 43 4.49 0.24 -14.62
CA GLY A 43 4.88 -1.10 -14.18
C GLY A 43 3.73 -2.10 -14.20
N TYR A 44 2.50 -1.64 -13.93
CA TYR A 44 1.30 -2.49 -13.90
C TYR A 44 0.46 -2.42 -15.19
N GLY A 45 0.83 -1.58 -16.16
CA GLY A 45 0.20 -1.43 -17.47
C GLY A 45 -0.86 -0.33 -17.56
N SER A 46 -1.59 -0.03 -16.46
CA SER A 46 -2.61 1.02 -16.46
C SER A 46 -2.89 1.58 -15.06
N PRO A 47 -3.50 2.79 -14.94
CA PRO A 47 -3.97 3.34 -13.66
C PRO A 47 -4.97 2.44 -12.92
N ARG A 48 -5.73 1.64 -13.68
CA ARG A 48 -6.72 0.70 -13.13
C ARG A 48 -6.05 -0.55 -12.57
N ASP A 49 -5.04 -1.06 -13.26
CA ASP A 49 -4.31 -2.26 -12.83
C ASP A 49 -3.38 -1.97 -11.66
N SER A 50 -2.72 -0.81 -11.66
CA SER A 50 -1.93 -0.34 -10.51
C SER A 50 -2.83 -0.12 -9.28
N LEU A 51 -4.03 0.46 -9.44
CA LEU A 51 -5.01 0.57 -8.36
C LEU A 51 -5.42 -0.81 -7.84
N ARG A 52 -5.76 -1.74 -8.74
CA ARG A 52 -6.19 -3.10 -8.37
C ARG A 52 -5.08 -3.85 -7.63
N ALA A 53 -3.82 -3.70 -8.03
CA ALA A 53 -2.68 -4.24 -7.33
C ALA A 53 -2.56 -3.62 -5.92
N ALA A 54 -2.60 -2.30 -5.82
CA ALA A 54 -2.51 -1.58 -4.56
C ALA A 54 -3.63 -1.95 -3.57
N GLU A 55 -4.86 -2.16 -4.05
CA GLU A 55 -6.02 -2.59 -3.26
C GLU A 55 -5.87 -4.00 -2.70
N ARG A 56 -5.41 -4.95 -3.53
CA ARG A 56 -5.15 -6.33 -3.08
C ARG A 56 -4.07 -6.35 -2.02
N THR A 57 -2.99 -5.61 -2.24
CA THR A 57 -1.87 -5.52 -1.29
C THR A 57 -2.30 -4.85 0.00
N ARG A 58 -3.06 -3.76 -0.07
CA ARG A 58 -3.66 -3.09 1.10
C ARG A 58 -4.50 -4.05 1.92
N THR A 59 -5.35 -4.85 1.27
CA THR A 59 -6.25 -5.79 1.96
C THR A 59 -5.47 -6.87 2.68
N LYS A 60 -4.47 -7.48 2.02
CA LYS A 60 -3.58 -8.47 2.63
C LYS A 60 -2.78 -7.88 3.81
N LEU A 61 -2.22 -6.68 3.61
CA LEU A 61 -1.41 -5.98 4.61
C LEU A 61 -2.23 -5.66 5.87
N LEU A 62 -3.41 -5.03 5.70
CA LEU A 62 -4.29 -4.72 6.83
C LEU A 62 -4.76 -5.98 7.55
N ARG A 63 -5.08 -7.06 6.82
CA ARG A 63 -5.44 -8.34 7.45
C ARG A 63 -4.32 -8.88 8.35
N VAL A 64 -3.05 -8.76 7.95
CA VAL A 64 -1.93 -9.19 8.81
C VAL A 64 -1.74 -8.26 10.00
N ILE A 65 -1.74 -6.95 9.77
CA ILE A 65 -1.47 -5.98 10.83
C ILE A 65 -2.60 -5.95 11.87
N ASP A 66 -3.86 -5.90 11.45
CA ASP A 66 -5.01 -5.73 12.34
C ASP A 66 -5.30 -6.99 13.17
N ASN A 67 -4.92 -8.19 12.67
CA ASN A 67 -5.04 -9.45 13.42
C ASN A 67 -3.78 -9.83 14.22
N SER A 68 -2.74 -8.98 14.20
CA SER A 68 -1.50 -9.29 14.92
C SER A 68 -1.59 -8.98 16.41
N ARG A 69 -0.93 -9.81 17.22
CA ARG A 69 -0.74 -9.51 18.65
C ARG A 69 0.24 -8.34 18.79
N ARG A 70 -0.08 -7.44 19.72
CA ARG A 70 0.83 -6.36 20.13
C ARG A 70 1.73 -6.81 21.28
N VAL A 71 2.99 -6.39 21.24
CA VAL A 71 3.96 -6.55 22.33
C VAL A 71 4.40 -5.15 22.74
N ASN A 72 4.15 -4.76 23.99
CA ASN A 72 4.39 -3.40 24.49
C ASN A 72 3.78 -2.30 23.59
N GLY A 73 2.55 -2.52 23.12
CA GLY A 73 1.83 -1.59 22.23
C GLY A 73 2.34 -1.55 20.77
N LYS A 74 3.44 -2.25 20.46
CA LYS A 74 4.08 -2.31 19.14
C LYS A 74 3.71 -3.60 18.39
N LEU A 75 3.87 -3.58 17.07
CA LEU A 75 3.83 -4.81 16.27
C LEU A 75 5.03 -5.69 16.63
N SER A 76 4.83 -7.01 16.67
CA SER A 76 5.97 -7.93 16.82
C SER A 76 6.86 -7.88 15.58
N GLN A 77 8.16 -8.16 15.75
CA GLN A 77 9.11 -8.22 14.63
C GLN A 77 8.65 -9.17 13.53
N ALA A 78 8.14 -10.36 13.88
CA ALA A 78 7.62 -11.32 12.92
C ALA A 78 6.43 -10.76 12.09
N THR A 79 5.59 -9.91 12.70
CA THR A 79 4.48 -9.26 11.98
C THR A 79 5.02 -8.22 11.01
N VAL A 80 6.00 -7.42 11.45
CA VAL A 80 6.65 -6.40 10.61
C VAL A 80 7.33 -7.05 9.40
N GLU A 81 8.09 -8.13 9.61
CA GLU A 81 8.73 -8.89 8.53
C GLU A 81 7.71 -9.49 7.55
N LYS A 82 6.62 -10.08 8.07
CA LYS A 82 5.54 -10.61 7.23
C LYS A 82 4.84 -9.52 6.41
N ALA A 83 4.65 -8.34 7.00
CA ALA A 83 4.09 -7.17 6.31
C ALA A 83 5.02 -6.67 5.18
N TRP A 84 6.33 -6.60 5.41
CA TRP A 84 7.30 -6.26 4.36
C TRP A 84 7.33 -7.28 3.23
N LYS A 85 7.30 -8.59 3.53
CA LYS A 85 7.19 -9.63 2.50
C LYS A 85 5.95 -9.51 1.63
N ILE A 86 4.81 -9.09 2.21
CA ILE A 86 3.58 -8.81 1.43
C ILE A 86 3.80 -7.64 0.48
N LEU A 87 4.54 -6.61 0.91
CA LEU A 87 4.85 -5.48 0.05
C LEU A 87 5.82 -5.89 -1.06
N GLU A 88 6.88 -6.64 -0.76
CA GLU A 88 7.88 -7.06 -1.75
C GLU A 88 7.30 -7.96 -2.83
N ALA A 89 6.40 -8.87 -2.47
CA ALA A 89 5.74 -9.80 -3.40
C ALA A 89 4.65 -9.17 -4.29
N ALA A 90 4.37 -7.88 -4.12
CA ALA A 90 3.29 -7.16 -4.81
C ALA A 90 3.69 -6.55 -6.14
#